data_AF-A0A7J9EZY9-F1
#
_entry.id   AF-A0A7J9EZY9-F1
#
_cell.length_a   1.000
_cell.length_b   1.000
_cell.length_c   1.000
_cell.angle_alpha   90.00
_cell.angle_beta   90.00
_cell.angle_gamma   90.00
#
_symmetry.space_group_name_H-M   'P 1'
#
loop_
_entity.id
_entity.type
_entity.pdbx_description
1 polymer ?
#
loop_
_entity_poly.entity_id
_entity_poly.type
_entity_poly.pdbx_seq_one_letter_code
_entity_poly.pdbx_strand_id
1 'polypeptide(L)'
;MQVTIAFNVFGVGLVQRMPRCRRGYIHVVNNDFTSWQMYAIGGSGNPTINSQGNRYSAPGDPSAKEVTKRVDTDEKDWTDWNWRTDGDIMVNGAYFVPSGAGVMTQYVKASSVEPKSATLVEQLTSNAGVFGETREETGSYSYPGYTGTTNAGSGGRGGSSGNDGDFFGMIFGSGAPPLPPSRLIASIFLSFLIILFLHSTTHQGVLPLLLL
;
A
#
# COMPACT_ATOMS: atom_id res chain seq x y z
N MET A 1 19.72 15.04 0.06
CA MET A 1 18.86 14.06 -0.63
C MET A 1 17.40 14.47 -0.46
N GLN A 2 16.60 14.33 -1.51
CA GLN A 2 15.14 14.49 -1.48
C GLN A 2 14.54 13.22 -2.07
N VAL A 3 13.57 12.61 -1.39
CA VAL A 3 12.97 11.33 -1.80
C VAL A 3 11.46 11.42 -1.67
N THR A 4 10.76 10.90 -2.68
CA THR A 4 9.32 10.64 -2.61
C THR A 4 9.10 9.13 -2.62
N ILE A 5 8.34 8.64 -1.65
CA ILE A 5 7.92 7.25 -1.55
C ILE A 5 6.40 7.29 -1.68
N ALA A 6 5.90 6.85 -2.83
CA ALA A 6 4.48 6.94 -3.14
C ALA A 6 3.93 5.66 -3.76
N PHE A 7 2.69 5.33 -3.40
CA PHE A 7 1.92 4.23 -3.99
C PHE A 7 2.58 2.84 -3.85
N ASN A 8 3.34 2.62 -2.77
CA ASN A 8 3.97 1.33 -2.47
C ASN A 8 3.11 0.50 -1.52
N VAL A 9 3.35 -0.81 -1.55
CA VAL A 9 2.87 -1.77 -0.57
C VAL A 9 4.06 -2.31 0.22
N PHE A 10 4.05 -2.06 1.52
CA PHE A 10 5.00 -2.64 2.47
C PHE A 10 4.29 -3.74 3.22
N GLY A 11 4.44 -4.97 2.72
CA GLY A 11 3.73 -6.15 3.20
C GLY A 11 4.34 -6.84 4.42
N VAL A 12 3.80 -8.01 4.73
CA VAL A 12 4.22 -8.86 5.85
C VAL A 12 5.66 -9.34 5.71
N GLY A 13 6.29 -9.69 6.83
CA GLY A 13 7.68 -10.17 6.87
C GLY A 13 8.73 -9.06 6.84
N LEU A 14 8.34 -7.81 6.57
CA LEU A 14 9.23 -6.66 6.73
C LEU A 14 9.44 -6.34 8.20
N VAL A 15 10.70 -6.40 8.63
CA VAL A 15 11.05 -6.14 10.03
C VAL A 15 10.95 -4.65 10.34
N GLN A 16 11.59 -3.82 9.49
CA GLN A 16 11.78 -2.38 9.73
C GLN A 16 12.24 -1.65 8.46
N ARG A 17 12.39 -0.32 8.55
CA ARG A 17 13.06 0.55 7.56
C ARG A 17 12.27 0.79 6.27
N MET A 18 11.01 1.15 6.41
CA MET A 18 10.11 1.51 5.32
C MET A 18 9.70 3.00 5.38
N PRO A 19 10.60 3.99 5.18
CA PRO A 19 12.05 3.89 5.04
C PRO A 19 12.79 4.00 6.39
N ARG A 20 14.12 3.83 6.38
CA ARG A 20 15.03 4.42 7.39
C ARG A 20 15.87 5.52 6.77
N CYS A 21 15.71 6.75 7.24
CA CYS A 21 16.33 7.93 6.65
C CYS A 21 17.50 8.46 7.48
N ARG A 22 18.49 9.08 6.83
CA ARG A 22 19.52 9.87 7.52
C ARG A 22 19.75 11.17 6.77
N ARG A 23 19.41 12.29 7.43
CA ARG A 23 19.34 13.63 6.82
C ARG A 23 18.38 13.68 5.61
N GLY A 24 18.17 14.87 5.06
CA GLY A 24 17.38 15.07 3.85
C GLY A 24 15.88 15.23 4.09
N TYR A 25 15.12 15.25 3.00
CA TYR A 25 13.68 15.51 2.97
C TYR A 25 12.96 14.34 2.34
N ILE A 26 11.98 13.79 3.05
CA ILE A 26 11.30 12.57 2.64
C ILE A 26 9.80 12.80 2.67
N HIS A 27 9.18 12.63 1.51
CA HIS A 27 7.74 12.60 1.37
C HIS A 27 7.27 11.15 1.31
N VAL A 28 6.53 10.71 2.32
CA VAL A 28 5.91 9.38 2.37
C VAL A 28 4.42 9.58 2.14
N VAL A 29 3.90 9.20 0.98
CA VAL A 29 2.55 9.58 0.56
C VAL A 29 1.75 8.45 -0.08
N ASN A 30 0.54 8.21 0.40
CA ASN A 30 -0.38 7.20 -0.14
C ASN A 30 0.24 5.79 -0.32
N ASN A 31 1.00 5.32 0.67
CA ASN A 31 1.49 3.94 0.73
C ASN A 31 0.65 3.12 1.72
N ASP A 32 0.63 1.79 1.53
CA ASP A 32 0.01 0.83 2.44
C ASP A 32 1.08 0.07 3.22
N PHE A 33 1.06 0.18 4.55
CA PHE A 33 1.98 -0.49 5.46
C PHE A 33 1.24 -1.54 6.28
N THR A 34 1.70 -2.78 6.23
CA THR A 34 1.03 -3.89 6.91
C THR A 34 2.01 -4.74 7.71
N SER A 35 1.74 -4.89 9.01
CA SER A 35 2.38 -5.87 9.90
C SER A 35 3.93 -5.83 9.92
N TRP A 36 4.50 -4.64 10.15
CA TRP A 36 5.94 -4.53 10.46
C TRP A 36 6.27 -5.23 11.79
N GLN A 37 7.52 -5.65 12.00
CA GLN A 37 7.90 -6.34 13.24
C GLN A 37 8.52 -5.42 14.31
N MET A 38 9.08 -4.27 13.92
CA MET A 38 9.72 -3.35 14.87
C MET A 38 9.24 -1.91 14.71
N TYR A 39 9.35 -1.34 13.52
CA TYR A 39 8.82 -0.02 13.18
C TYR A 39 8.62 0.10 11.67
N ALA A 40 7.70 0.94 11.21
CA ALA A 40 7.54 1.21 9.79
C ALA A 40 8.59 2.24 9.33
N ILE A 41 8.48 3.47 9.82
CA ILE A 41 9.31 4.61 9.43
C ILE A 41 10.34 4.89 10.51
N GLY A 42 11.59 5.07 10.13
CA GLY A 42 12.62 5.46 11.09
C GLY A 42 13.65 6.41 10.54
N GLY A 43 14.53 6.89 11.41
CA GLY A 43 15.60 7.78 10.99
C GLY A 43 16.60 8.15 12.07
N SER A 44 17.69 8.74 11.62
CA SER A 44 18.80 9.23 12.46
C SER A 44 19.39 10.50 11.84
N GLY A 45 20.04 11.36 12.62
CA GLY A 45 20.71 12.55 12.09
C GLY A 45 19.79 13.56 11.41
N ASN A 46 18.63 13.85 12.04
CA ASN A 46 17.69 14.91 11.67
C ASN A 46 17.22 14.92 10.21
N PRO A 47 16.53 13.86 9.72
CA PRO A 47 15.77 13.93 8.49
C PRO A 47 14.43 14.66 8.72
N THR A 48 13.94 15.38 7.71
CA THR A 48 12.55 15.86 7.67
C THR A 48 11.66 14.80 7.02
N ILE A 49 10.65 14.32 7.74
CA ILE A 49 9.72 13.30 7.26
C ILE A 49 8.31 13.89 7.21
N ASN A 50 7.74 13.88 6.02
CA ASN A 50 6.36 14.26 5.77
C ASN A 50 5.55 13.02 5.40
N SER A 51 4.75 12.49 6.32
CA SER A 51 3.82 11.39 6.06
C SER A 51 2.43 11.94 5.76
N GLN A 52 1.88 11.65 4.57
CA GLN A 52 0.55 12.11 4.17
C GLN A 52 -0.31 11.03 3.50
N GLY A 53 -1.56 10.87 3.94
CA GLY A 53 -2.54 10.00 3.27
C GLY A 53 -2.15 8.51 3.17
N ASN A 54 -1.25 8.01 4.00
CA ASN A 54 -0.86 6.60 4.07
C ASN A 54 -1.83 5.79 4.93
N ARG A 55 -1.75 4.46 4.83
CA ARG A 55 -2.48 3.53 5.69
C ARG A 55 -1.47 2.69 6.47
N TYR A 56 -1.55 2.73 7.80
CA TYR A 56 -0.66 1.98 8.70
C TYR A 56 -1.45 0.94 9.48
N SER A 57 -1.32 -0.34 9.11
CA SER A 57 -1.89 -1.47 9.84
C SER A 57 -0.83 -2.14 10.72
N ALA A 58 -0.86 -1.82 12.00
CA ALA A 58 0.08 -2.40 12.96
C ALA A 58 -0.12 -3.93 13.10
N PRO A 59 0.96 -4.69 13.41
CA PRO A 59 0.88 -6.11 13.72
C PRO A 59 0.05 -6.38 14.99
N GLY A 60 -0.25 -7.65 15.28
CA GLY A 60 -0.89 -8.05 16.53
C GLY A 60 -0.05 -7.79 17.79
N ASP A 61 1.28 -7.74 17.65
CA ASP A 61 2.22 -7.49 18.75
C ASP A 61 2.02 -6.09 19.37
N PRO A 62 1.70 -5.99 20.68
CA PRO A 62 1.56 -4.71 21.38
C PRO A 62 2.82 -3.87 21.41
N SER A 63 4.01 -4.47 21.29
CA SER A 63 5.29 -3.74 21.30
C SER A 63 5.62 -3.05 19.98
N ALA A 64 4.91 -3.37 18.90
CA ALA A 64 5.16 -2.88 17.55
C ALA A 64 4.01 -1.99 17.03
N LYS A 65 3.38 -1.20 17.91
CA LYS A 65 2.30 -0.27 17.54
C LYS A 65 2.77 1.10 17.05
N GLU A 66 3.95 1.54 17.48
CA GLU A 66 4.50 2.79 16.99
C GLU A 66 4.99 2.66 15.55
N VAL A 67 4.48 3.51 14.67
CA VAL A 67 4.89 3.61 13.26
C VAL A 67 6.34 4.12 13.17
N THR A 68 6.70 5.05 14.06
CA THR A 68 7.95 5.80 14.03
C THR A 68 9.04 5.20 14.92
N LYS A 69 10.31 5.32 14.50
CA LYS A 69 11.46 5.06 15.37
C LYS A 69 12.60 6.03 15.12
N ARG A 70 12.98 6.80 16.14
CA ARG A 70 14.23 7.55 16.16
C ARG A 70 15.34 6.61 16.61
N VAL A 71 16.34 6.43 15.75
CA VAL A 71 17.36 5.38 15.90
C VAL A 71 18.67 6.02 16.38
N ASP A 72 19.30 5.42 17.38
CA ASP A 72 20.58 5.84 17.95
C ASP A 72 20.57 7.30 18.44
N THR A 73 19.48 7.76 19.07
CA THR A 73 19.30 9.16 19.49
C THR A 73 18.39 9.26 20.70
N ASP A 74 18.79 10.05 21.70
CA ASP A 74 17.97 10.32 22.89
C ASP A 74 16.79 11.24 22.55
N GLU A 75 15.71 11.15 23.33
CA GLU A 75 14.48 11.95 23.12
C GLU A 75 14.73 13.46 23.01
N LYS A 76 15.50 13.97 23.96
CA LYS A 76 15.99 15.35 24.02
C LYS A 76 16.69 15.82 22.74
N ASP A 77 17.33 14.93 21.99
CA ASP A 77 18.10 15.26 20.79
C ASP A 77 17.29 15.19 19.49
N TRP A 78 16.09 14.58 19.52
CA TRP A 78 15.24 14.45 18.32
C TRP A 78 13.94 15.22 18.35
N THR A 79 13.55 15.78 19.49
CA THR A 79 12.29 16.55 19.62
C THR A 79 12.14 17.70 18.61
N ASP A 80 13.25 18.27 18.13
CA ASP A 80 13.30 19.34 17.13
C ASP A 80 13.27 18.83 15.67
N TRP A 81 13.36 17.52 15.45
CA TRP A 81 13.31 16.92 14.12
C TRP A 81 11.89 17.00 13.56
N ASN A 82 11.75 17.43 12.30
CA ASN A 82 10.45 17.71 11.71
C ASN A 82 9.83 16.44 11.12
N TRP A 83 9.05 15.73 11.93
CA TRP A 83 8.33 14.51 11.55
C TRP A 83 6.85 14.75 11.74
N ARG A 84 6.07 14.70 10.65
CA ARG A 84 4.62 14.88 10.71
C ARG A 84 3.86 13.74 10.06
N THR A 85 2.62 13.59 10.50
CA THR A 85 1.56 12.78 9.91
C THR A 85 0.38 13.69 9.59
N ASP A 86 -0.25 13.50 8.43
CA ASP A 86 -1.36 14.33 7.95
C ASP A 86 -2.30 13.52 7.05
N GLY A 87 -3.56 13.33 7.46
CA GLY A 87 -4.52 12.52 6.72
C GLY A 87 -4.20 11.02 6.63
N ASP A 88 -3.22 10.52 7.39
CA ASP A 88 -2.89 9.09 7.48
C ASP A 88 -3.98 8.33 8.29
N ILE A 89 -4.25 7.09 7.91
CA ILE A 89 -5.13 6.18 8.67
C ILE A 89 -4.28 5.22 9.50
N MET A 90 -4.60 5.14 10.79
CA MET A 90 -3.97 4.24 11.75
C MET A 90 -4.94 3.10 12.09
N VAL A 91 -4.53 1.85 11.81
CA VAL A 91 -5.35 0.65 12.00
C VAL A 91 -4.69 -0.25 13.05
N ASN A 92 -5.51 -0.99 13.79
CA ASN A 92 -5.07 -1.96 14.79
C ASN A 92 -4.19 -1.35 15.89
N GLY A 93 -4.53 -0.14 16.35
CA GLY A 93 -3.80 0.56 17.39
C GLY A 93 -2.45 1.13 16.95
N ALA A 94 -2.17 1.18 15.64
CA ALA A 94 -1.03 1.95 15.14
C ALA A 94 -1.09 3.39 15.63
N TYR A 95 0.07 4.00 15.87
CA TYR A 95 0.15 5.43 16.13
C TYR A 95 1.47 6.02 15.62
N PHE A 96 1.44 7.29 15.26
CA PHE A 96 2.59 8.04 14.81
C PHE A 96 2.93 9.08 15.88
N VAL A 97 4.19 9.16 16.30
CA VAL A 97 4.64 10.20 17.23
C VAL A 97 5.25 11.34 16.40
N PRO A 98 4.59 12.50 16.25
CA PRO A 98 5.13 13.64 15.53
C PRO A 98 6.18 14.39 16.37
N SER A 99 6.99 15.21 15.70
CA SER A 99 8.01 16.06 16.35
C SER A 99 8.33 17.30 15.49
N GLY A 100 9.07 18.25 16.07
CA GLY A 100 9.46 19.49 15.41
C GLY A 100 8.37 20.56 15.46
N ALA A 101 8.57 21.65 14.72
CA ALA A 101 7.72 22.83 14.87
C ALA A 101 6.35 22.71 14.19
N GLY A 102 6.14 21.66 13.38
CA GLY A 102 4.88 21.44 12.67
C GLY A 102 4.52 22.51 11.64
N VAL A 103 5.45 23.40 11.29
CA VAL A 103 5.18 24.52 10.37
C VAL A 103 5.25 24.04 8.92
N MET A 104 4.20 24.31 8.13
CA MET A 104 4.10 23.85 6.73
C MET A 104 5.33 24.18 5.87
N THR A 105 5.97 25.33 6.09
CA THR A 105 7.16 25.78 5.34
C THR A 105 8.35 24.82 5.47
N GLN A 106 8.47 24.09 6.58
CA GLN A 106 9.55 23.12 6.80
C GLN A 106 9.42 21.87 5.91
N TYR A 107 8.20 21.59 5.44
CA TYR A 107 7.88 20.41 4.65
C TYR A 107 7.82 20.68 3.15
N VAL A 108 8.02 21.93 2.69
CA VAL A 108 7.98 22.28 1.26
C VAL A 108 8.92 21.41 0.42
N LYS A 109 10.14 21.14 0.92
CA LYS A 109 11.11 20.24 0.26
C LYS A 109 10.80 18.76 0.45
N ALA A 110 9.91 18.43 1.39
CA ALA A 110 9.40 17.10 1.69
C ALA A 110 7.95 16.94 1.17
N SER A 111 7.55 17.73 0.17
CA SER A 111 6.28 17.62 -0.53
C SER A 111 6.55 17.59 -2.02
N SER A 112 5.86 16.72 -2.75
CA SER A 112 6.14 16.47 -4.17
C SER A 112 4.90 16.16 -4.99
N VAL A 113 3.94 15.44 -4.42
CA VAL A 113 2.65 15.12 -5.03
C VAL A 113 1.54 15.50 -4.06
N GLU A 114 0.36 15.80 -4.58
CA GLU A 114 -0.80 16.08 -3.72
C GLU A 114 -1.30 14.79 -3.07
N PRO A 115 -1.43 14.73 -1.74
CA PRO A 115 -1.90 13.53 -1.05
C PRO A 115 -3.39 13.31 -1.31
N LYS A 116 -3.75 12.07 -1.66
CA LYS A 116 -5.14 11.62 -1.71
C LYS A 116 -5.60 11.11 -0.35
N SER A 117 -6.92 10.96 -0.17
CA SER A 117 -7.48 10.33 1.03
C SER A 117 -6.86 8.94 1.26
N ALA A 118 -6.44 8.67 2.51
CA ALA A 118 -5.92 7.37 2.91
C ALA A 118 -6.92 6.23 2.70
N THR A 119 -8.22 6.52 2.63
CA THR A 119 -9.26 5.52 2.30
C THR A 119 -9.14 4.95 0.88
N LEU A 120 -8.43 5.64 -0.01
CA LEU A 120 -8.21 5.19 -1.39
C LEU A 120 -6.90 4.40 -1.55
N VAL A 121 -6.11 4.22 -0.49
CA VAL A 121 -4.77 3.62 -0.58
C VAL A 121 -4.79 2.22 -1.17
N GLU A 122 -5.77 1.38 -0.80
CA GLU A 122 -5.92 0.03 -1.37
C GLU A 122 -6.11 0.08 -2.90
N GLN A 123 -6.96 1.00 -3.39
CA GLN A 123 -7.15 1.20 -4.82
C GLN A 123 -5.89 1.77 -5.49
N LEU A 124 -5.27 2.78 -4.87
CA LEU A 124 -4.08 3.46 -5.41
C LEU A 124 -2.86 2.52 -5.49
N THR A 125 -2.80 1.49 -4.64
CA THR A 125 -1.69 0.53 -4.56
C THR A 125 -2.04 -0.85 -5.12
N SER A 126 -3.18 -1.00 -5.80
CA SER A 126 -3.67 -2.28 -6.37
C SER A 126 -2.74 -2.89 -7.42
N ASN A 127 -1.99 -2.07 -8.13
CA ASN A 127 -1.01 -2.47 -9.15
C ASN A 127 0.44 -2.30 -8.67
N ALA A 128 0.68 -2.23 -7.36
CA ALA A 128 2.03 -2.19 -6.82
C ALA A 128 2.74 -3.53 -7.07
N GLY A 129 3.99 -3.47 -7.52
CA GLY A 129 4.76 -4.65 -7.91
C GLY A 129 5.12 -4.65 -9.39
N VAL A 130 5.36 -5.84 -9.94
CA VAL A 130 5.66 -6.01 -11.37
C VAL A 130 4.36 -5.91 -12.18
N PHE A 131 4.42 -5.37 -13.38
CA PHE A 131 3.26 -5.29 -14.26
C PHE A 131 2.74 -6.68 -14.64
N GLY A 132 1.41 -6.81 -14.69
CA GLY A 132 0.72 -8.04 -15.12
C GLY A 132 0.21 -8.90 -13.97
N GLU A 133 0.63 -8.62 -12.74
CA GLU A 133 0.12 -9.27 -11.53
C GLU A 133 -0.71 -8.26 -10.72
N THR A 134 -1.87 -8.70 -10.25
CA THR A 134 -2.67 -7.95 -9.29
C THR A 134 -2.14 -8.21 -7.89
N ARG A 135 -2.22 -7.20 -7.00
CA ARG A 135 -1.92 -7.37 -5.58
C ARG A 135 -2.69 -8.55 -5.00
N GLU A 136 -2.01 -9.63 -4.61
CA GLU A 136 -2.61 -10.73 -3.88
C GLU A 136 -2.86 -10.33 -2.43
N GLU A 137 -4.13 -10.19 -2.08
CA GLU A 137 -4.56 -9.94 -0.72
C GLU A 137 -4.70 -11.28 0.02
N THR A 138 -3.62 -11.69 0.69
CA THR A 138 -3.60 -12.77 1.70
C THR A 138 -3.60 -14.21 1.15
N GLY A 139 -2.44 -14.87 1.17
CA GLY A 139 -2.36 -16.34 1.19
C GLY A 139 -1.24 -16.98 0.36
N SER A 140 -0.16 -17.36 1.04
CA SER A 140 1.00 -18.13 0.53
C SER A 140 2.10 -17.31 -0.17
N TYR A 141 2.95 -16.67 0.63
CA TYR A 141 4.28 -16.27 0.17
C TYR A 141 5.13 -17.54 0.01
N SER A 142 5.25 -18.05 -1.21
CA SER A 142 6.35 -18.95 -1.57
C SER A 142 7.58 -18.09 -1.79
N TYR A 143 8.53 -18.12 -0.85
CA TYR A 143 9.83 -17.47 -1.01
C TYR A 143 10.53 -18.03 -2.27
N PRO A 144 10.85 -17.20 -3.28
CA PRO A 144 11.70 -17.63 -4.36
C PRO A 144 13.15 -17.57 -3.86
N GLY A 145 13.75 -18.73 -3.61
CA GLY A 145 15.20 -18.87 -3.48
C GLY A 145 15.73 -19.03 -2.06
N TYR A 146 15.56 -20.21 -1.48
CA TYR A 146 16.56 -20.79 -0.57
C TYR A 146 16.48 -22.32 -0.58
N THR A 147 17.19 -22.97 -1.49
CA THR A 147 17.54 -24.39 -1.40
C THR A 147 18.92 -24.52 -0.76
N GLY A 148 19.00 -24.20 0.54
CA GLY A 148 20.13 -24.58 1.37
C GLY A 148 20.01 -26.07 1.72
N THR A 149 20.82 -26.90 1.06
CA THR A 149 20.98 -28.32 1.38
C THR A 149 21.68 -28.46 2.73
N THR A 150 20.94 -28.84 3.77
CA THR A 150 21.51 -29.46 4.97
C THR A 150 21.44 -30.97 4.83
N ASN A 151 22.61 -31.58 4.68
CA ASN A 151 22.78 -33.03 4.78
C ASN A 151 22.46 -33.47 6.22
N ALA A 152 21.39 -34.26 6.39
CA ALA A 152 21.24 -35.21 7.48
C ALA A 152 20.48 -36.42 6.96
N GLY A 153 21.16 -37.57 6.93
CA GLY A 153 20.70 -38.79 6.27
C GLY A 153 19.60 -39.54 7.02
N SER A 154 18.70 -40.14 6.23
CA SER A 154 18.05 -41.44 6.40
C SER A 154 17.02 -41.51 5.24
N GLY A 155 17.23 -42.31 4.20
CA GLY A 155 17.13 -43.76 4.24
C GLY A 155 15.74 -44.15 3.69
N GLY A 156 15.62 -44.41 2.38
CA GLY A 156 14.38 -44.93 1.80
C GLY A 156 14.39 -44.93 0.27
N ARG A 157 14.18 -46.10 -0.33
CA ARG A 157 14.42 -46.45 -1.74
C ARG A 157 13.21 -46.22 -2.64
N GLY A 158 13.49 -46.05 -3.94
CA GLY A 158 12.56 -46.22 -5.07
C GLY A 158 12.47 -44.93 -5.89
N GLY A 159 12.68 -44.87 -7.19
CA GLY A 159 12.80 -45.91 -8.21
C GLY A 159 12.17 -45.35 -9.50
N SER A 160 13.02 -45.13 -10.50
CA SER A 160 12.73 -45.08 -11.94
C SER A 160 12.07 -43.85 -12.60
N SER A 161 12.68 -43.53 -13.75
CA SER A 161 12.15 -43.02 -15.02
C SER A 161 11.60 -41.59 -15.10
N GLY A 162 12.45 -40.71 -15.64
CA GLY A 162 12.26 -40.09 -16.95
C GLY A 162 11.00 -39.25 -17.19
N ASN A 163 11.18 -37.94 -17.33
CA ASN A 163 10.84 -37.23 -18.57
C ASN A 163 11.47 -35.84 -18.52
N ASP A 164 12.51 -35.60 -19.33
CA ASP A 164 12.87 -34.24 -19.71
C ASP A 164 11.75 -33.71 -20.60
N GLY A 165 11.03 -32.68 -20.15
CA GLY A 165 9.99 -32.05 -20.96
C GLY A 165 9.10 -31.09 -20.16
N ASP A 166 9.19 -29.82 -20.54
CA ASP A 166 8.10 -28.84 -20.49
C ASP A 166 7.87 -28.03 -19.21
N PHE A 167 8.92 -27.36 -18.72
CA PHE A 167 8.74 -26.19 -17.84
C PHE A 167 8.05 -25.00 -18.55
N PHE A 168 8.20 -24.88 -19.88
CA PHE A 168 7.59 -23.78 -20.65
C PHE A 168 6.11 -23.98 -21.00
N GLY A 169 5.56 -25.19 -20.86
CA GLY A 169 4.17 -25.49 -21.21
C GLY A 169 3.13 -25.03 -20.18
N MET A 170 3.55 -24.83 -18.91
CA MET A 170 2.66 -24.41 -17.83
C MET A 170 2.44 -22.89 -17.74
N ILE A 171 3.26 -22.10 -18.45
CA ILE A 171 3.22 -20.63 -18.40
C ILE A 171 2.14 -20.03 -19.34
N PHE A 172 1.67 -20.78 -20.35
CA PHE A 172 0.69 -20.28 -21.35
C PHE A 172 -0.59 -21.14 -21.45
N GLY A 173 -0.95 -21.87 -20.40
CA GLY A 173 -2.21 -22.63 -20.35
C GLY A 173 -3.44 -21.71 -20.39
N SER A 174 -3.94 -21.43 -21.58
CA SER A 174 -5.20 -20.73 -21.85
C SER A 174 -6.40 -21.59 -21.44
N GLY A 175 -6.86 -21.43 -20.20
CA GLY A 175 -7.99 -22.21 -19.69
C GLY A 175 -8.63 -21.64 -18.44
N ALA A 176 -8.91 -20.34 -18.39
CA ALA A 176 -9.75 -19.77 -17.33
C ALA A 176 -11.23 -19.76 -17.76
N PRO A 177 -12.18 -20.22 -16.91
CA PRO A 177 -13.60 -20.13 -17.19
C PRO A 177 -14.04 -18.65 -17.32
N PRO A 178 -15.10 -18.35 -18.11
CA PRO A 178 -15.52 -16.98 -18.34
C PRO A 178 -15.93 -16.29 -17.03
N LEU A 179 -15.30 -15.15 -16.75
CA LEU A 179 -15.62 -14.28 -15.63
C LEU A 179 -17.09 -13.80 -15.70
N PRO A 180 -17.80 -13.71 -14.56
CA PRO A 180 -19.14 -13.15 -14.53
C PRO A 180 -19.11 -11.67 -14.96
N PRO A 181 -20.19 -11.15 -15.57
CA PRO A 181 -20.22 -9.80 -16.11
C PRO A 181 -19.87 -8.77 -15.03
N SER A 182 -18.93 -7.89 -15.37
CA SER A 182 -18.39 -6.87 -14.48
C SER A 182 -19.49 -5.93 -13.97
N ARG A 183 -19.64 -5.87 -12.65
CA ARG A 183 -20.59 -4.96 -11.96
C ARG A 183 -20.33 -3.47 -12.26
N LEU A 184 -19.16 -3.15 -12.80
CA LEU A 184 -18.76 -1.81 -13.23
C LEU A 184 -19.55 -1.32 -14.45
N ILE A 185 -19.90 -2.18 -15.39
CA ILE A 185 -20.68 -1.78 -16.59
C ILE A 185 -22.10 -1.39 -16.17
N ALA A 186 -22.73 -2.18 -15.29
CA ALA A 186 -24.07 -1.87 -14.76
C ALA A 186 -24.09 -0.53 -13.99
N SER A 187 -23.03 -0.22 -13.23
CA SER A 187 -22.90 1.06 -12.51
C SER A 187 -22.81 2.26 -13.45
N ILE A 188 -22.08 2.14 -14.57
CA ILE A 188 -21.96 3.22 -15.56
C ILE A 188 -23.30 3.45 -16.26
N PHE A 189 -23.98 2.37 -16.69
CA PHE A 189 -25.31 2.48 -17.32
C PHE A 189 -26.35 3.11 -16.38
N LEU A 190 -26.35 2.74 -15.10
CA LEU A 190 -27.26 3.32 -14.12
C LEU A 190 -26.99 4.81 -13.90
N SER A 191 -25.71 5.22 -13.87
CA SER A 191 -25.34 6.63 -13.73
C SER A 191 -25.77 7.47 -14.94
N PHE A 192 -25.61 6.95 -16.16
CA PHE A 192 -26.09 7.62 -17.38
C PHE A 192 -27.61 7.73 -17.42
N LEU A 193 -28.33 6.69 -16.98
CA LEU A 193 -29.80 6.71 -16.92
C LEU A 193 -30.31 7.77 -15.94
N ILE A 194 -29.68 7.89 -14.76
CA ILE A 194 -30.03 8.90 -13.75
C ILE A 194 -29.77 10.32 -14.28
N ILE A 195 -28.63 10.54 -14.94
CA ILE A 195 -28.29 11.83 -15.56
C ILE A 195 -29.29 12.19 -16.66
N LEU A 196 -29.65 11.24 -17.52
CA LEU A 196 -30.63 11.44 -18.59
C LEU A 196 -32.03 11.75 -18.02
N PHE A 197 -32.45 11.03 -16.98
CA PHE A 197 -33.72 11.26 -16.31
C PHE A 197 -33.76 12.67 -15.70
N LEU A 198 -32.74 13.05 -14.92
CA LEU A 198 -32.64 14.39 -14.35
C LEU A 198 -32.65 15.46 -15.44
N HIS A 199 -31.86 15.28 -16.50
CA HIS A 199 -31.83 16.20 -17.65
C HIS A 199 -33.20 16.35 -18.31
N SER A 200 -33.91 15.24 -18.54
CA SER A 200 -35.26 15.26 -19.11
C SER A 200 -36.29 15.96 -18.21
N THR A 201 -36.21 15.76 -16.88
CA THR A 201 -37.09 16.44 -15.92
C THR A 201 -36.80 17.93 -15.79
N THR A 202 -35.54 18.34 -15.94
CA THR A 202 -35.16 19.76 -15.91
C THR A 202 -35.48 20.51 -17.20
N HIS A 203 -35.48 19.83 -18.35
CA HIS A 203 -35.75 20.45 -19.66
C HIS A 203 -37.21 20.30 -20.13
N GLN A 204 -38.03 19.46 -19.51
CA GLN A 204 -39.47 19.35 -19.79
C GLN A 204 -40.39 19.84 -18.66
N GLY A 205 -39.92 20.81 -17.86
CA GLY A 205 -40.76 21.56 -16.93
C GLY A 205 -41.85 22.45 -17.59
N VAL A 206 -42.13 22.28 -18.89
CA VAL A 206 -43.25 22.92 -19.58
C VAL A 206 -43.75 21.99 -20.68
N LEU A 207 -44.92 21.36 -20.48
CA LEU A 207 -46.11 21.48 -21.34
C LEU A 207 -47.26 20.61 -20.77
N PRO A 208 -48.52 20.93 -21.10
CA PRO A 208 -49.58 21.06 -20.13
C PRO A 208 -50.56 19.89 -20.16
N LEU A 209 -51.34 19.84 -19.08
CA LEU A 209 -52.58 19.11 -18.91
C LEU A 209 -53.53 19.42 -20.08
N LEU A 210 -53.68 18.53 -21.07
CA LEU A 210 -54.85 18.50 -21.96
C LEU A 210 -55.05 17.14 -22.65
N LEU A 211 -56.21 16.55 -22.32
CA LEU A 211 -56.99 15.50 -23.01
C LEU A 211 -56.49 14.05 -23.15
N LEU A 212 -57.37 13.17 -22.62
CA LEU A 212 -57.61 11.73 -22.85
C LEU A 212 -56.64 10.72 -22.23
#